data_AF-A0AAN0NF98-F1
#
_entry.id   AF-A0AAN0NF98-F1
#
_cell.length_a   1.000
_cell.length_b   1.000
_cell.length_c   1.000
_cell.angle_alpha   90.00
_cell.angle_beta   90.00
_cell.angle_gamma   90.00
#
_symmetry.space_group_name_H-M   'P 1'
#
loop_
_entity.id
_entity.type
_entity.pdbx_description
1 polymer ?
#
loop_
_entity_poly.entity_id
_entity_poly.type
_entity_poly.pdbx_seq_one_letter_code
_entity_poly.pdbx_strand_id
1 'polypeptide(L)'
;MTIKGFFEDKRYIILSTLLVTVFLAFFLIVLKIQWEIIVVVIVSVLLLFFIMMGVEFSRRYHFYNEVAMNLAALDQKYLITELLPNSGFLDGDILIETLQISNKSMSDYVSAYRHSQDDYMNYLDLWIHEVKTPLAKN
;
A
#
# COMPACT_ATOMS: atom_id res chain seq x y z
N MET A 1 10.61 0.34 5.46
CA MET A 1 10.08 1.66 5.89
C MET A 1 11.14 2.36 6.74
N THR A 2 11.57 3.57 6.40
CA THR A 2 12.57 4.33 7.20
C THR A 2 11.87 5.15 8.27
N ILE A 3 12.43 5.19 9.49
CA ILE A 3 11.90 5.96 10.64
C ILE A 3 11.66 7.43 10.25
N LYS A 4 12.58 8.04 9.51
CA LYS A 4 12.46 9.44 9.04
C LYS A 4 11.19 9.70 8.21
N GLY A 5 10.87 8.81 7.27
CA GLY A 5 9.68 8.94 6.42
C GLY A 5 8.37 8.84 7.20
N PHE A 6 8.34 8.06 8.28
CA PHE A 6 7.16 8.00 9.15
C PHE A 6 6.91 9.32 9.89
N PHE A 7 7.96 9.96 10.40
CA PHE A 7 7.84 11.24 11.08
C PHE A 7 7.44 12.38 10.13
N GLU A 8 7.90 12.35 8.88
CA GLU A 8 7.48 13.32 7.86
C GLU A 8 6.00 13.17 7.50
N ASP A 9 5.51 11.94 7.35
CA ASP A 9 4.09 11.64 7.11
C ASP A 9 3.20 12.12 8.28
N LYS A 10 3.65 11.87 9.52
CA LYS A 10 2.88 12.17 10.74
C LYS A 10 3.12 13.56 11.31
N ARG A 11 3.83 14.44 10.60
CA ARG A 11 4.17 15.79 11.09
C ARG A 11 2.98 16.60 11.57
N TYR A 12 1.84 16.50 10.87
CA TYR A 12 0.63 17.26 11.21
C TYR A 12 0.00 16.77 12.51
N ILE A 13 0.05 15.46 12.76
CA ILE A 13 -0.44 14.87 14.02
C ILE A 13 0.48 15.26 15.17
N ILE A 14 1.81 15.25 14.97
CA ILE A 14 2.77 15.68 15.99
C ILE A 14 2.55 17.15 16.35
N LEU A 15 2.42 18.02 15.34
CA LEU A 15 2.17 19.45 15.53
C LEU A 15 0.84 19.73 16.24
N SER A 16 -0.24 19.04 15.85
CA SER A 16 -1.54 19.23 16.47
C SER A 16 -1.56 18.77 17.92
N THR A 17 -0.96 17.61 18.22
CA THR A 17 -0.82 17.13 19.61
C THR A 17 -0.01 18.12 20.45
N LEU A 18 1.11 18.61 19.94
CA LEU A 18 1.94 19.58 20.66
C LEU A 18 1.17 20.87 20.95
N LEU A 19 0.42 21.39 19.97
CA LEU A 19 -0.39 22.59 20.15
C LEU A 19 -1.48 22.39 21.22
N VAL A 20 -2.16 21.24 21.21
CA VAL A 20 -3.16 20.89 22.23
C VAL A 20 -2.52 20.78 23.61
N THR A 21 -1.34 20.14 23.73
CA THR A 21 -0.63 20.02 25.01
C THR A 21 -0.22 21.39 25.56
N VAL A 22 0.28 22.30 24.72
CA VAL A 22 0.64 23.67 25.13
C VAL A 22 -0.60 24.46 25.57
N PHE A 23 -1.69 24.39 24.81
CA PHE A 23 -2.94 25.04 25.17
C PHE A 23 -3.51 24.52 26.50
N LEU A 24 -3.48 23.20 26.69
CA LEU A 24 -3.89 22.55 27.94
C LEU A 24 -3.03 23.04 29.11
N ALA A 25 -1.70 23.04 28.96
CA ALA A 25 -0.79 23.51 29.99
C ALA A 25 -1.06 24.98 30.36
N PHE A 26 -1.24 25.84 29.37
CA PHE A 26 -1.61 27.25 29.56
C PHE A 26 -2.92 27.38 30.34
N PHE A 27 -3.95 26.65 29.96
CA PHE A 27 -5.26 26.67 30.63
C PHE A 27 -5.16 26.25 32.10
N LEU A 28 -4.41 25.18 32.40
CA LEU A 28 -4.22 24.70 33.77
C LEU A 28 -3.44 25.70 34.64
N ILE A 29 -2.45 26.41 34.07
CA ILE A 29 -1.71 27.47 34.75
C ILE A 29 -2.62 28.66 35.08
N VAL A 30 -3.48 29.07 34.15
CA VAL A 30 -4.45 30.17 34.35
C VAL A 30 -5.43 29.85 35.48
N LEU A 31 -5.84 28.58 35.61
CA LEU A 31 -6.69 28.09 36.70
C LEU A 31 -5.96 28.00 38.05
N LYS A 32 -4.67 28.34 38.11
CA LYS A 32 -3.82 28.25 39.32
C LYS A 32 -3.82 26.85 39.96
N ILE A 33 -3.88 25.81 39.12
CA ILE A 33 -3.77 24.42 39.57
C ILE A 33 -2.35 24.15 40.07
N GLN A 34 -2.23 23.25 41.05
CA GLN A 34 -0.96 22.79 41.61
C GLN A 34 -0.04 22.22 40.51
N TRP A 35 1.25 22.55 40.56
CA TRP A 35 2.20 22.20 39.51
C TRP A 35 2.34 20.68 39.34
N GLU A 36 2.21 19.92 40.45
CA GLU A 36 2.26 18.46 40.47
C GLU A 36 1.19 17.87 39.54
N ILE A 37 -0.04 18.42 39.60
CA ILE A 37 -1.17 17.97 38.78
C ILE A 37 -0.92 18.27 37.30
N ILE A 38 -0.38 19.46 37.00
CA ILE A 38 -0.07 19.87 35.62
C ILE A 38 0.92 18.90 34.98
N VAL A 39 1.98 18.53 35.69
CA VAL A 39 2.99 17.59 35.19
C VAL A 39 2.38 16.21 34.95
N VAL A 40 1.60 15.68 35.89
CA VAL A 40 0.94 14.36 35.74
C VAL A 40 0.03 14.34 34.51
N VAL A 41 -0.72 15.41 34.28
CA VAL A 41 -1.62 15.52 33.12
C VAL A 41 -0.83 15.60 31.80
N ILE A 42 0.23 16.40 31.74
CA ILE A 42 1.06 16.50 30.52
C ILE A 42 1.73 15.16 30.20
N VAL A 43 2.29 14.51 31.22
CA VAL A 43 2.95 13.20 31.05
C VAL A 43 1.96 12.14 30.59
N SER A 44 0.74 12.12 31.12
CA SER A 44 -0.26 11.13 30.69
C SER A 44 -0.69 11.34 29.23
N VAL A 45 -0.87 12.58 28.79
CA VAL A 45 -1.17 12.91 27.37
C VAL A 45 -0.03 12.48 26.45
N LEU A 46 1.21 12.78 26.80
CA LEU A 46 2.38 12.39 26.01
C LEU A 46 2.54 10.86 25.96
N LEU A 47 2.32 10.17 27.08
CA LEU A 47 2.42 8.72 27.15
C LEU A 47 1.40 8.04 26.22
N LEU A 48 0.15 8.49 26.23
CA LEU A 48 -0.88 8.00 25.31
C LEU A 48 -0.51 8.24 23.85
N PHE A 49 0.02 9.43 23.55
CA PHE A 49 0.48 9.78 22.20
C PHE A 49 1.61 8.84 21.73
N PHE A 50 2.62 8.59 22.56
CA PHE A 50 3.73 7.69 22.20
C PHE A 50 3.26 6.25 22.01
N ILE A 51 2.35 5.74 22.84
CA ILE A 51 1.78 4.40 22.67
C ILE A 51 1.04 4.30 21.33
N MET A 52 0.19 5.27 21.02
CA MET A 52 -0.58 5.28 19.77
C MET A 52 0.35 5.30 18.54
N MET A 53 1.38 6.15 18.56
CA MET A 53 2.39 6.19 17.49
C MET A 53 3.19 4.88 17.39
N GLY A 54 3.57 4.28 18.51
CA GLY A 54 4.30 3.02 18.53
C GLY A 54 3.50 1.86 17.92
N VAL A 55 2.21 1.77 18.25
CA VAL A 55 1.31 0.77 17.66
C VAL A 55 1.15 1.00 16.15
N GLU A 56 0.93 2.24 15.72
CA GLU A 56 0.79 2.54 14.30
C GLU A 56 2.07 2.24 13.51
N PHE A 57 3.23 2.62 14.05
CA PHE A 57 4.53 2.34 13.44
C PHE A 57 4.77 0.84 13.30
N SER A 58 4.52 0.06 14.36
CA SER A 58 4.71 -1.39 14.34
C SER A 58 3.85 -2.07 13.26
N ARG A 59 2.57 -1.70 13.19
CA ARG A 59 1.62 -2.25 12.19
C ARG A 59 2.05 -1.94 10.76
N ARG A 60 2.41 -0.68 10.47
CA ARG A 60 2.87 -0.28 9.14
C ARG A 60 4.22 -0.91 8.80
N TYR A 61 5.15 -0.95 9.75
CA TYR A 61 6.46 -1.57 9.56
C TYR A 61 6.33 -3.05 9.20
N HIS A 62 5.52 -3.81 9.94
CA HIS A 62 5.31 -5.23 9.69
C HIS A 62 4.72 -5.46 8.30
N PHE A 63 3.64 -4.75 7.97
CA PHE A 63 2.99 -4.83 6.66
C PHE A 63 3.96 -4.56 5.50
N TYR A 64 4.65 -3.42 5.51
CA TYR A 64 5.55 -3.06 4.40
C TYR A 64 6.78 -3.97 4.32
N ASN A 65 7.26 -4.48 5.46
CA ASN A 65 8.37 -5.42 5.48
C ASN A 65 7.95 -6.78 4.90
N GLU A 66 6.78 -7.28 5.27
CA GLU A 66 6.24 -8.53 4.74
C GLU A 66 5.99 -8.45 3.23
N VAL A 67 5.37 -7.36 2.75
CA VAL A 67 5.21 -7.11 1.30
C VAL A 67 6.56 -7.09 0.59
N ALA A 68 7.57 -6.41 1.14
CA ALA A 68 8.91 -6.35 0.55
C ALA A 68 9.61 -7.72 0.52
N MET A 69 9.47 -8.51 1.58
CA MET A 69 10.02 -9.87 1.66
C MET A 69 9.35 -10.81 0.66
N ASN A 70 8.01 -10.81 0.60
CA ASN A 70 7.25 -11.63 -0.35
C ASN A 70 7.60 -11.24 -1.80
N LEU A 71 7.69 -9.95 -2.07
CA LEU A 71 8.09 -9.46 -3.40
C LEU A 71 9.52 -9.88 -3.75
N ALA A 72 10.46 -9.86 -2.80
CA ALA A 72 11.83 -10.30 -3.06
C ALA A 72 11.91 -11.80 -3.37
N ALA A 73 11.15 -12.64 -2.66
CA ALA A 73 11.13 -14.09 -2.83
C ALA A 73 10.46 -14.58 -4.12
N LEU A 74 9.63 -13.75 -4.77
CA LEU A 74 8.91 -14.12 -5.98
C LEU A 74 9.79 -14.09 -7.24
N ASP A 75 9.81 -15.18 -8.00
CA ASP A 75 10.43 -15.19 -9.34
C ASP A 75 9.68 -14.27 -10.31
N GLN A 76 8.35 -14.35 -10.31
CA GLN A 76 7.47 -13.51 -11.14
C GLN A 76 6.78 -12.46 -10.27
N LYS A 77 7.30 -11.21 -10.29
CA LYS A 77 6.87 -10.13 -9.38
C LYS A 77 5.38 -9.75 -9.50
N TYR A 78 4.74 -9.99 -10.64
CA TYR A 78 3.32 -9.69 -10.83
C TYR A 78 2.39 -10.61 -10.00
N LEU A 79 2.90 -11.74 -9.48
CA LEU A 79 2.15 -12.61 -8.57
C LEU A 79 2.04 -12.05 -7.14
N ILE A 80 2.64 -10.89 -6.87
CA ILE A 80 2.65 -10.30 -5.51
C ILE A 80 1.24 -10.12 -4.95
N THR A 81 0.23 -9.91 -5.80
CA THR A 81 -1.16 -9.73 -5.37
C THR A 81 -1.76 -10.93 -4.66
N GLU A 82 -1.21 -12.13 -4.86
CA GLU A 82 -1.66 -13.37 -4.19
C GLU A 82 -1.08 -13.51 -2.77
N LEU A 83 -0.01 -12.78 -2.47
CA LEU A 83 0.74 -12.85 -1.21
C LEU A 83 0.69 -11.53 -0.44
N LEU A 84 -0.26 -10.65 -0.78
CA LEU A 84 -0.48 -9.42 -0.04
C LEU A 84 -1.10 -9.77 1.33
N PRO A 85 -0.43 -9.41 2.45
CA PRO A 85 -1.00 -9.61 3.77
C PRO A 85 -2.19 -8.67 3.99
N ASN A 86 -3.06 -9.00 4.96
CA ASN A 86 -4.10 -8.06 5.38
C ASN A 86 -3.46 -6.78 5.90
N SER A 87 -3.90 -5.65 5.37
CA SER A 87 -3.45 -4.37 5.88
C SER A 87 -4.19 -4.04 7.18
N GLY A 88 -3.47 -3.49 8.16
CA GLY A 88 -4.08 -2.99 9.38
C GLY A 88 -4.62 -1.55 9.25
N PHE A 89 -4.62 -0.95 8.07
CA PHE A 89 -4.87 0.49 7.96
C PHE A 89 -5.45 0.83 6.60
N LEU A 90 -6.35 1.81 6.56
CA LEU A 90 -7.11 2.14 5.36
C LEU A 90 -6.24 2.37 4.12
N ASP A 91 -5.13 3.12 4.26
CA ASP A 91 -4.22 3.38 3.13
C ASP A 91 -3.64 2.08 2.53
N GLY A 92 -3.44 1.07 3.39
CA GLY A 92 -2.91 -0.24 2.99
C GLY A 92 -3.96 -1.06 2.25
N ASP A 93 -5.22 -0.98 2.66
CA ASP A 93 -6.32 -1.68 1.99
C ASP A 93 -6.54 -1.10 0.58
N ILE A 94 -6.50 0.23 0.47
CA ILE A 94 -6.57 0.93 -0.82
C ILE A 94 -5.38 0.54 -1.71
N LEU A 95 -4.17 0.43 -1.14
CA LEU A 95 -2.99 -0.02 -1.88
C LEU A 95 -3.16 -1.46 -2.41
N ILE A 96 -3.65 -2.37 -1.58
CA ILE A 96 -3.92 -3.77 -1.96
C ILE A 96 -4.93 -3.81 -3.11
N GLU A 97 -6.06 -3.11 -2.95
CA GLU A 97 -7.12 -3.05 -3.96
C GLU A 97 -6.59 -2.51 -5.29
N THR A 98 -5.82 -1.42 -5.24
CA THR A 98 -5.23 -0.79 -6.44
C THR A 98 -4.29 -1.75 -7.16
N LEU A 99 -3.45 -2.48 -6.41
CA LEU A 99 -2.54 -3.49 -6.98
C LEU A 99 -3.31 -4.64 -7.61
N GLN A 100 -4.38 -5.12 -6.96
CA GLN A 100 -5.23 -6.19 -7.50
C GLN A 100 -5.93 -5.78 -8.80
N ILE A 101 -6.50 -4.57 -8.85
CA ILE A 101 -7.14 -4.04 -10.06
C ILE A 101 -6.11 -3.90 -11.18
N SER A 102 -4.93 -3.36 -10.88
CA SER A 102 -3.85 -3.21 -11.86
C SER A 102 -3.39 -4.56 -12.41
N ASN A 103 -3.17 -5.55 -11.54
CA ASN A 103 -2.76 -6.90 -11.97
C ASN A 103 -3.84 -7.57 -12.84
N LYS A 104 -5.11 -7.45 -12.45
CA LYS A 104 -6.23 -7.96 -13.25
C LYS A 104 -6.27 -7.32 -14.64
N SER A 105 -6.17 -5.99 -14.72
CA SER A 105 -6.18 -5.28 -16.00
C SER A 105 -5.02 -5.71 -16.91
N MET A 106 -3.83 -5.95 -16.34
CA MET A 106 -2.69 -6.46 -17.10
C MET A 106 -2.92 -7.90 -17.58
N SER A 107 -3.46 -8.77 -16.72
CA SER A 107 -3.80 -10.15 -17.07
C SER A 107 -4.82 -10.20 -18.22
N ASP A 108 -5.87 -9.38 -18.14
CA ASP A 108 -6.90 -9.29 -19.18
C ASP A 108 -6.30 -8.79 -20.51
N TYR A 109 -5.41 -7.79 -20.45
CA TYR A 109 -4.70 -7.29 -21.63
C TYR A 109 -3.82 -8.37 -22.29
N VAL A 110 -3.02 -9.09 -21.50
CA VAL A 110 -2.16 -10.18 -22.01
C VAL A 110 -3.01 -11.31 -22.61
N SER A 111 -4.14 -11.63 -21.99
CA SER A 111 -5.08 -12.63 -22.51
C SER A 111 -5.66 -12.22 -23.86
N ALA A 112 -6.17 -10.99 -23.97
CA ALA A 112 -6.71 -10.45 -25.22
C ALA A 112 -5.64 -10.38 -26.33
N TYR A 113 -4.42 -9.99 -25.98
CA TYR A 113 -3.30 -9.97 -26.92
C TYR A 113 -2.97 -11.37 -27.46
N ARG A 114 -2.92 -12.39 -26.59
CA ARG A 114 -2.70 -13.78 -27.01
C ARG A 114 -3.79 -14.27 -27.97
N HIS A 115 -5.05 -13.99 -27.65
CA HIS A 115 -6.16 -14.36 -28.51
C HIS A 115 -6.06 -13.73 -29.91
N SER A 116 -5.72 -12.44 -29.98
CA SER A 116 -5.52 -11.76 -31.26
C SER A 116 -4.33 -12.31 -32.06
N GLN A 117 -3.28 -12.80 -31.39
CA GLN A 117 -2.14 -13.45 -32.05
C GLN A 117 -2.54 -14.82 -32.63
N ASP A 118 -3.32 -15.60 -31.87
CA ASP A 118 -3.83 -16.90 -32.33
C ASP A 118 -4.73 -16.72 -33.56
N ASP A 119 -5.62 -15.72 -33.56
CA ASP A 119 -6.45 -15.38 -34.73
C ASP A 119 -5.63 -14.99 -35.95
N TYR A 120 -4.53 -14.24 -35.76
CA TYR A 120 -3.62 -13.87 -36.84
C TYR A 120 -2.86 -15.08 -37.41
N MET A 121 -2.39 -15.99 -36.55
CA MET A 121 -1.75 -17.24 -37.00
C MET A 121 -2.74 -18.12 -37.77
N ASN A 122 -3.97 -18.27 -37.27
CA ASN A 122 -5.04 -19.00 -37.96
C ASN A 122 -5.35 -18.39 -39.34
N TYR A 123 -5.35 -17.06 -39.45
CA TYR A 123 -5.51 -16.37 -40.73
C TYR A 123 -4.38 -16.70 -41.71
N LEU A 124 -3.12 -16.68 -41.26
CA LEU A 124 -1.98 -17.05 -42.10
C LEU A 124 -2.06 -18.52 -42.56
N ASP A 125 -2.46 -19.43 -41.69
CA ASP A 125 -2.62 -20.85 -42.03
C ASP A 125 -3.70 -21.06 -43.10
N LEU A 126 -4.85 -20.38 -42.96
CA LEU A 126 -5.90 -20.36 -43.98
C LEU A 126 -5.38 -19.80 -45.31
N TRP A 127 -4.67 -18.69 -45.28
CA TRP A 127 -4.09 -18.08 -46.49
C TRP A 127 -3.08 -19.01 -47.19
N ILE A 128 -2.17 -19.65 -46.44
CA ILE A 128 -1.22 -20.62 -46.99
C ILE A 128 -1.96 -21.79 -47.64
N HIS A 129 -3.02 -22.29 -47.00
CA HIS A 129 -3.84 -23.36 -47.53
C HIS A 129 -4.50 -22.96 -48.87
N GLU A 130 -5.08 -21.76 -48.94
CA GLU A 130 -5.68 -21.21 -50.18
C GLU A 130 -4.67 -21.06 -51.32
N VAL A 131 -3.46 -20.56 -51.03
CA VAL A 131 -2.40 -20.42 -52.05
C VAL A 131 -1.90 -21.77 -52.56
N LYS A 132 -1.93 -22.82 -51.74
CA LYS A 132 -1.54 -24.19 -52.15
C LYS A 132 -2.62 -24.91 -52.97
N THR A 133 -3.89 -24.52 -52.84
CA THR A 133 -5.01 -25.22 -53.51
C THR A 133 -5.00 -25.17 -55.05
N PRO A 134 -4.55 -24.10 -55.76
CA PRO A 134 -4.48 -24.11 -57.22
C PRO A 134 -3.37 -25.00 -57.80
N LEU A 135 -2.40 -25.48 -57.00
CA LEU A 135 -1.30 -26.34 -57.47
C LEU A 135 -1.68 -27.83 -57.60
N ALA A 136 -2.83 -28.24 -57.06
CA ALA A 136 -3.33 -29.62 -57.14
C ALA A 136 -4.32 -29.85 -58.30
N LYS A 137 -4.63 -28.81 -59.08
CA LYS A 137 -5.63 -28.84 -60.16
C LYS A 137 -5.06 -28.76 -61.58
N ASN A 138 -3.73 -28.71 -61.72
CA ASN A 138 -3.03 -28.82 -63.00
C ASN A 138 -2.27 -30.14 -63.11
#